data_AF-A0A4S0UZD0-F1
#
_entry.id   AF-A0A4S0UZD0-F1
#
_cell.length_a   1.000
_cell.length_b   1.000
_cell.length_c   1.000
_cell.angle_alpha   90.00
_cell.angle_beta   90.00
_cell.angle_gamma   90.00
#
_symmetry.space_group_name_H-M   'P 1'
#
loop_
_entity.id
_entity.type
_entity.pdbx_description
1 polymer ?
#
loop_
_entity_poly.entity_id
_entity_poly.type
_entity_poly.pdbx_seq_one_letter_code
_entity_poly.pdbx_strand_id
1 'polypeptide(L)' 'MFTRQLADVEKTDFFVDWGNGTSHRLLTSQDGMGFTVCHT' A
#
# COMPACT_ATOMS: atom_id res chain seq x y z
N MET A 1 9.08 1.30 -13.91
CA MET A 1 9.11 2.35 -12.86
C MET A 1 7.72 2.42 -12.25
N PHE A 2 7.59 2.27 -10.92
CA PHE A 2 6.30 2.35 -10.24
C PHE A 2 6.04 3.77 -9.73
N THR A 3 4.85 4.30 -9.98
CA THR A 3 4.36 5.54 -9.38
C THR A 3 2.94 5.30 -8.90
N ARG A 4 2.71 5.43 -7.59
CA ARG A 4 1.42 5.23 -6.92
C ARG A 4 1.19 6.39 -5.96
N GLN A 5 -0.06 6.84 -5.86
CA GLN A 5 -0.46 7.88 -4.92
C GLN A 5 -1.23 7.27 -3.74
N LEU A 6 -1.06 7.83 -2.55
CA LEU A 6 -1.77 7.36 -1.35
C LEU A 6 -3.29 7.37 -1.55
N ALA A 7 -3.82 8.48 -2.10
CA ALA A 7 -5.24 8.65 -2.39
C ALA A 7 -5.81 7.63 -3.41
N ASP A 8 -4.95 7.03 -4.24
CA ASP A 8 -5.37 5.95 -5.13
C ASP A 8 -5.36 4.60 -4.41
N VAL A 9 -4.38 4.37 -3.54
CA VAL A 9 -4.30 3.15 -2.71
C VAL A 9 -5.46 3.07 -1.72
N GLU A 10 -5.90 4.20 -1.15
CA GLU A 10 -7.08 4.34 -0.28
C GLU A 10 -8.36 3.76 -0.89
N LYS A 11 -8.45 3.69 -2.21
CA LYS A 11 -9.64 3.20 -2.95
C LYS A 11 -9.55 1.72 -3.32
N THR A 12 -8.54 1.01 -2.81
CA THR A 12 -8.26 -0.39 -3.15
C THR A 12 -8.17 -1.25 -1.90
N ASP A 13 -8.15 -2.57 -2.08
CA ASP A 13 -7.95 -3.54 -0.99
C ASP A 13 -6.55 -3.44 -0.32
N PHE A 14 -5.67 -2.59 -0.85
CA PHE A 14 -4.35 -2.32 -0.29
C PHE A 14 -4.34 -1.21 0.76
N PHE A 15 -5.49 -0.57 1.01
CA PHE A 15 -5.72 0.28 2.16
C PHE A 15 -6.29 -0.54 3.30
N VAL A 16 -5.52 -0.65 4.39
CA VAL A 16 -5.93 -1.39 5.58
C VAL A 16 -6.03 -0.44 6.75
N ASP A 17 -7.25 -0.30 7.28
CA ASP A 17 -7.51 0.40 8.53
C ASP A 17 -7.80 -0.64 9.62
N TRP A 18 -7.05 -0.58 10.71
CA TRP A 18 -7.19 -1.46 11.89
C TRP A 18 -7.62 -0.69 13.15
N GLY A 19 -8.16 0.52 13.00
CA GLY A 19 -8.69 1.38 14.07
C GLY A 19 -7.64 2.22 14.79
N ASN A 20 -6.41 1.72 14.97
CA ASN A 20 -5.30 2.46 15.59
C ASN A 20 -4.31 3.04 14.57
N GLY A 21 -4.71 3.12 13.31
CA GLY A 21 -3.87 3.61 12.21
C GLY A 21 -4.27 3.01 10.88
N THR A 22 -3.64 3.52 9.83
CA THR A 22 -3.86 3.05 8.47
C THR A 22 -2.60 2.37 7.95
N SER A 23 -2.71 1.56 6.91
CA SER A 23 -1.58 1.00 6.19
C SER A 23 -1.89 1.05 4.71
N HIS A 24 -1.23 1.96 4.01
CA HIS A 24 -1.29 2.12 2.57
C HIS A 24 -0.19 1.26 1.95
N ARG A 25 -0.54 0.08 1.43
CA ARG A 25 0.44 -0.88 0.89
C ARG A 25 0.83 -0.48 -0.54
N LEU A 26 1.95 0.23 -0.65
CA LEU A 26 2.47 0.78 -1.90
C LEU A 26 3.21 -0.25 -2.76
N LEU A 27 3.88 -1.23 -2.14
CA LEU A 27 4.49 -2.36 -2.85
C LEU A 27 4.15 -3.64 -2.10
N THR A 28 3.70 -4.64 -2.85
CA THR A 28 3.26 -5.94 -2.34
C THR A 28 4.07 -7.06 -2.97
N SER A 29 3.87 -8.29 -2.50
CA SER A 29 4.48 -9.48 -3.13
C SER A 29 4.09 -9.64 -4.60
N GLN A 30 2.91 -9.15 -4.99
CA GLN A 30 2.44 -9.20 -6.39
C GLN A 30 3.32 -8.35 -7.33
N ASP A 31 3.99 -7.34 -6.78
CA ASP A 31 4.85 -6.44 -7.56
C ASP A 31 6.24 -7.04 -7.84
N GLY A 32 6.59 -8.20 -7.27
CA GLY A 32 7.78 -8.97 -7.63
C GLY A 32 9.13 -8.33 -7.27
N MET A 33 9.13 -7.30 -6.42
CA MET A 33 10.34 -6.51 -6.10
C MET A 33 11.28 -7.17 -5.09
N GLY A 34 10.86 -8.27 -4.45
CA GLY A 34 11.62 -8.94 -3.39
C GLY A 34 11.52 -8.27 -2.01
N PHE A 35 10.76 -7.17 -1.90
CA PHE A 35 10.42 -6.49 -0.66
C PHE A 35 9.05 -5.81 -0.79
N THR A 36 8.49 -5.37 0.34
CA THR A 36 7.22 -4.65 0.41
C THR A 36 7.42 -3.26 1.00
N VAL A 37 6.56 -2.31 0.64
CA VAL A 37 6.58 -0.94 1.17
C VAL A 37 5.16 -0.55 1.54
N CYS A 38 5.00 0.06 2.71
CA CYS A 38 3.73 0.67 3.11
C CYS A 38 3.96 2.02 3.80
N HIS A 39 2.90 2.82 3.85
CA HIS A 39 2.83 4.08 4.59
C HIS A 39 1.75 3.97 5.66
N THR A 40 2.09 4.27 6.91
CA THR A 40 1.21 4.09 8.08
C THR A 40 0.75 5.39 8.68
#